data_AF-A0A251MT02-F1
#
_entry.id   AF-A0A251MT02-F1
#
_cell.length_a   1.000
_cell.length_b   1.000
_cell.length_c   1.000
_cell.angle_alpha   90.00
_cell.angle_beta   90.00
_cell.angle_gamma   90.00
#
_symmetry.space_group_name_H-M   'P 1'
#
loop_
_entity.id
_entity.type
_entity.pdbx_description
1 polymer ?
#
loop_
_entity_poly.entity_id
_entity_poly.type
_entity_poly.pdbx_seq_one_letter_code
_entity_poly.pdbx_strand_id
1 'polypeptide(L)'
;MANSLVIGLRILFAALGCVMVFTLTYTLSTDGLPFRKDLLTPWMAATLVDFYINVVPLAVWISYKESNWISATLWVILLACLGSITTCAYILLQFMKLSTQESQDPMYYVLLRHSNKYDMENKNKLSPVWIARVLFSALGLLMLGTLLYTLLTDGTPFRTELLTPWMTATLIDFYINVVALSVWVAYKESSWITAVLWIIFLICFGSITTCIYIVRQLLGLASQDPIYLVLLKGGSRKQM
;
A
#
# COMPACT_ATOMS: atom_id res chain seq x y z
N MET A 1 26.65 0.23 -1.97
CA MET A 1 25.46 -0.59 -1.64
C MET A 1 24.17 0.21 -1.60
N ALA A 2 24.10 1.41 -1.00
CA ALA A 2 22.87 2.23 -1.03
C ALA A 2 22.44 2.65 -2.45
N ASN A 3 23.37 3.07 -3.30
CA ASN A 3 23.07 3.44 -4.69
C ASN A 3 22.53 2.28 -5.54
N SER A 4 23.06 1.06 -5.39
CA SER A 4 22.60 -0.09 -6.16
C SER A 4 21.18 -0.51 -5.79
N LEU A 5 20.81 -0.40 -4.50
CA LEU A 5 19.45 -0.66 -4.03
C LEU A 5 18.46 0.37 -4.61
N VAL A 6 18.80 1.66 -4.55
CA VAL A 6 17.96 2.73 -5.12
C VAL A 6 17.74 2.56 -6.61
N ILE A 7 18.81 2.26 -7.36
CA ILE A 7 18.73 1.99 -8.79
C ILE A 7 17.84 0.76 -9.05
N GLY A 8 18.02 -0.32 -8.27
CA GLY A 8 17.18 -1.52 -8.36
C GLY A 8 15.70 -1.23 -8.12
N LEU A 9 15.36 -0.47 -7.07
CA LEU A 9 13.97 -0.07 -6.79
C LEU A 9 13.39 0.84 -7.86
N ARG A 10 14.18 1.78 -8.41
CA ARG A 10 13.73 2.62 -9.54
C ARG A 10 13.40 1.77 -10.77
N ILE A 11 14.28 0.84 -11.13
CA ILE A 11 14.05 -0.06 -12.27
C ILE A 11 12.81 -0.93 -12.01
N LEU A 12 12.67 -1.48 -10.80
CA LEU A 12 11.53 -2.30 -10.41
C LEU A 12 10.21 -1.53 -10.56
N PHE A 13 10.06 -0.38 -9.91
CA PHE A 13 8.80 0.38 -9.95
C PHE A 13 8.52 0.98 -11.33
N ALA A 14 9.55 1.31 -12.12
CA ALA A 14 9.38 1.72 -13.52
C ALA A 14 8.86 0.55 -14.37
N ALA A 15 9.45 -0.63 -14.24
CA ALA A 15 9.00 -1.82 -14.96
C ALA A 15 7.57 -2.19 -14.59
N LEU A 16 7.22 -2.21 -13.29
CA LEU A 16 5.87 -2.52 -12.82
C LEU A 16 4.84 -1.48 -13.31
N GLY A 17 5.17 -0.19 -13.28
CA GLY A 17 4.33 0.86 -13.85
C GLY A 17 4.08 0.68 -15.35
N CYS A 18 5.13 0.36 -16.12
CA CYS A 18 5.01 0.07 -17.54
C CYS A 18 4.15 -1.16 -17.81
N VAL A 19 4.32 -2.24 -17.04
CA VAL A 19 3.48 -3.44 -17.13
C VAL A 19 2.02 -3.07 -16.91
N MET A 20 1.71 -2.29 -15.86
CA MET A 20 0.32 -1.89 -15.58
C MET A 20 -0.28 -1.02 -16.69
N VAL A 21 0.47 -0.04 -17.21
CA VAL A 21 0.01 0.80 -18.33
C VAL A 21 -0.26 -0.05 -19.58
N PHE A 22 0.64 -0.99 -19.89
CA PHE A 22 0.46 -1.92 -21.00
C PHE A 22 -0.78 -2.79 -20.79
N THR A 23 -0.94 -3.39 -19.61
CA THR A 23 -2.10 -4.21 -19.26
C THR A 23 -3.40 -3.42 -19.40
N LEU A 24 -3.51 -2.21 -18.84
CA LEU A 24 -4.72 -1.40 -18.99
C LEU A 24 -5.01 -1.05 -20.44
N THR A 25 -3.99 -0.62 -21.19
CA THR A 25 -4.17 -0.22 -22.60
C THR A 25 -4.63 -1.41 -23.43
N TYR A 26 -4.02 -2.58 -23.21
CA TYR A 26 -4.40 -3.83 -23.86
C TYR A 26 -5.84 -4.24 -23.51
N THR A 27 -6.19 -4.27 -22.21
CA THR A 27 -7.53 -4.65 -21.76
C THR A 27 -8.59 -3.66 -22.24
N LEU A 28 -8.31 -2.35 -22.21
CA LEU A 28 -9.22 -1.33 -22.76
C LEU A 28 -9.44 -1.49 -24.27
N SER A 29 -8.38 -1.83 -25.02
CA SER A 29 -8.45 -1.99 -26.47
C SER A 29 -9.21 -3.26 -26.89
N THR A 30 -9.13 -4.31 -26.09
CA THR A 30 -9.69 -5.63 -26.41
C THR A 30 -11.06 -5.89 -25.80
N ASP A 31 -11.29 -5.42 -24.58
CA ASP A 31 -12.48 -5.73 -23.78
C ASP A 31 -13.32 -4.48 -23.43
N GLY A 32 -12.90 -3.29 -23.90
CA GLY A 32 -13.62 -2.04 -23.68
C GLY A 32 -13.51 -1.54 -22.24
N LEU A 33 -14.52 -0.80 -21.76
CA LEU A 33 -14.47 -0.16 -20.43
C LEU A 33 -14.72 -1.14 -19.26
N PRO A 34 -14.13 -0.89 -18.07
CA PRO A 34 -14.29 -1.75 -16.89
C PRO A 34 -15.66 -1.64 -16.21
N PHE A 35 -16.39 -0.54 -16.44
CA PHE A 35 -17.60 -0.20 -15.70
C PHE A 35 -18.84 -0.92 -16.25
N ARG A 36 -18.82 -2.25 -16.17
CA ARG A 36 -19.92 -3.12 -16.62
C ARG A 36 -20.37 -4.05 -15.49
N LYS A 37 -21.69 -4.20 -15.31
CA LYS A 37 -22.27 -4.95 -14.17
C LYS A 37 -21.96 -6.44 -14.23
N ASP A 38 -21.84 -6.99 -15.43
CA ASP A 38 -21.46 -8.38 -15.72
C ASP A 38 -20.05 -8.72 -15.22
N LEU A 39 -19.14 -7.75 -15.15
CA LEU A 39 -17.79 -7.95 -14.62
C LEU A 39 -17.76 -8.00 -13.08
N LEU A 40 -18.77 -7.44 -12.41
CA LEU A 40 -18.84 -7.32 -10.95
C LEU A 40 -19.35 -8.62 -10.29
N THR A 41 -18.70 -9.73 -10.60
CA THR A 41 -18.94 -11.01 -9.93
C THR A 41 -18.63 -10.92 -8.44
N PRO A 42 -19.16 -11.82 -7.58
CA PRO A 42 -18.87 -11.78 -6.14
C PRO A 42 -17.37 -11.83 -5.83
N TRP A 43 -16.61 -12.61 -6.60
CA TRP A 43 -15.15 -12.66 -6.49
C TRP A 43 -14.46 -11.38 -6.96
N MET A 44 -14.89 -10.76 -8.06
CA MET A 44 -14.39 -9.44 -8.46
C MET A 44 -14.65 -8.39 -7.37
N ALA A 45 -15.86 -8.39 -6.79
CA ALA A 45 -16.21 -7.46 -5.71
C ALA A 45 -15.33 -7.67 -4.48
N ALA A 46 -15.09 -8.92 -4.06
CA ALA A 46 -14.17 -9.22 -2.96
C ALA A 46 -12.74 -8.77 -3.26
N THR A 47 -12.24 -8.99 -4.47
CA THR A 47 -10.92 -8.52 -4.89
C THR A 47 -10.81 -6.99 -4.90
N LEU A 48 -11.86 -6.27 -5.32
CA LEU A 48 -11.89 -4.81 -5.25
C LEU A 48 -11.90 -4.32 -3.79
N VAL A 49 -12.64 -4.96 -2.90
CA VAL A 49 -12.59 -4.64 -1.45
C VAL A 49 -11.18 -4.83 -0.92
N ASP A 50 -10.55 -5.97 -1.21
CA ASP A 50 -9.17 -6.28 -0.80
C ASP A 50 -8.18 -5.22 -1.33
N PHE A 51 -8.30 -4.89 -2.61
CA PHE A 51 -7.51 -3.87 -3.28
C PHE A 51 -7.61 -2.51 -2.60
N TYR A 52 -8.82 -2.01 -2.37
CA TYR A 52 -9.00 -0.69 -1.77
C TYR A 52 -8.53 -0.63 -0.32
N ILE A 53 -8.65 -1.72 0.44
CA ILE A 53 -8.09 -1.78 1.79
C ILE A 53 -6.56 -1.67 1.76
N ASN A 54 -5.89 -2.31 0.78
CA ASN A 54 -4.44 -2.13 0.58
C ASN A 54 -4.04 -0.74 0.07
N VAL A 55 -4.94 -0.05 -0.63
CA VAL A 55 -4.76 1.34 -1.06
C VAL A 55 -4.81 2.32 0.12
N VAL A 56 -5.59 2.05 1.18
CA VAL A 56 -5.72 2.94 2.35
C VAL A 56 -4.37 3.28 2.99
N PRO A 57 -3.49 2.32 3.38
CA PRO A 57 -2.16 2.62 3.89
C PRO A 57 -1.32 3.51 2.96
N LEU A 58 -1.40 3.28 1.65
CA LEU A 58 -0.67 4.05 0.65
C LEU A 58 -1.21 5.49 0.57
N ALA A 59 -2.54 5.65 0.57
CA ALA A 59 -3.20 6.96 0.59
C ALA A 59 -2.85 7.75 1.86
N VAL A 60 -2.83 7.09 3.02
CA VAL A 60 -2.41 7.70 4.29
C VAL A 60 -0.94 8.12 4.23
N TRP A 61 -0.06 7.28 3.68
CA TRP A 61 1.35 7.60 3.50
C TRP A 61 1.56 8.81 2.58
N ILE A 62 0.90 8.84 1.43
CA ILE A 62 0.97 9.96 0.49
C ILE A 62 0.45 11.25 1.13
N SER A 63 -0.67 11.18 1.84
CA SER A 63 -1.26 12.34 2.53
C SER A 63 -0.34 12.89 3.62
N TYR A 64 0.39 12.02 4.31
CA TYR A 64 1.42 12.42 5.27
C TYR A 64 2.63 13.06 4.57
N LYS A 65 3.03 12.54 3.41
CA LYS A 65 4.22 12.97 2.68
C LYS A 65 4.04 14.33 2.00
N GLU A 66 2.85 14.60 1.49
CA GLU A 66 2.51 15.86 0.84
C GLU A 66 2.36 17.02 1.84
N SER A 67 2.90 18.19 1.51
CA SER A 67 2.78 19.38 2.35
C SER A 67 1.50 20.16 2.11
N ASN A 68 1.02 20.14 0.87
CA ASN A 68 -0.18 20.83 0.45
C ASN A 68 -1.35 19.85 0.43
N TRP A 69 -2.43 20.17 1.14
CA TRP A 69 -3.61 19.31 1.20
C TRP A 69 -4.25 19.11 -0.18
N ILE A 70 -4.20 20.12 -1.06
CA ILE A 70 -4.71 19.98 -2.44
C ILE A 70 -3.90 18.94 -3.22
N SER A 71 -2.56 18.96 -3.09
CA SER A 71 -1.68 17.96 -3.72
C SER A 71 -1.97 16.56 -3.17
N ALA A 72 -2.10 16.44 -1.84
CA ALA A 72 -2.48 15.18 -1.19
C ALA A 72 -3.80 14.63 -1.74
N THR A 73 -4.84 15.45 -1.82
CA THR A 73 -6.15 15.06 -2.36
C THR A 73 -6.06 14.64 -3.82
N LEU A 74 -5.33 15.39 -4.65
CA LEU A 74 -5.13 15.02 -6.07
C LEU A 74 -4.44 13.66 -6.20
N TRP A 75 -3.39 13.41 -5.42
CA TRP A 75 -2.72 12.11 -5.44
C TRP A 75 -3.60 10.97 -4.95
N VAL A 76 -4.43 11.20 -3.92
CA VAL A 76 -5.37 10.19 -3.42
C VAL A 76 -6.45 9.89 -4.47
N ILE A 77 -6.96 10.89 -5.19
CA ILE A 77 -7.89 10.69 -6.31
C ILE A 77 -7.21 9.86 -7.41
N LEU A 78 -5.98 10.24 -7.81
CA LEU A 78 -5.22 9.48 -8.80
C LEU A 78 -4.96 8.04 -8.35
N LEU A 79 -4.72 7.81 -7.07
CA LEU A 79 -4.50 6.47 -6.52
C LEU A 79 -5.79 5.64 -6.56
N ALA A 80 -6.94 6.25 -6.24
CA ALA A 80 -8.23 5.59 -6.30
C ALA A 80 -8.67 5.26 -7.75
N CYS A 81 -8.29 6.09 -8.71
CA CYS A 81 -8.68 5.93 -10.12
C CYS A 81 -7.71 5.08 -10.95
N LEU A 82 -6.39 5.24 -10.74
CA LEU A 82 -5.35 4.61 -11.56
C LEU A 82 -4.55 3.52 -10.80
N GLY A 83 -4.84 3.32 -9.51
CA GLY A 83 -4.25 2.25 -8.72
C GLY A 83 -2.72 2.31 -8.69
N SER A 84 -2.11 1.16 -8.97
CA SER A 84 -0.66 0.96 -8.91
C SER A 84 0.15 1.84 -9.87
N ILE A 85 -0.42 2.36 -10.95
CA ILE A 85 0.27 3.35 -11.80
C ILE A 85 0.66 4.56 -10.95
N THR A 86 -0.28 5.06 -10.15
CA THR A 86 -0.06 6.18 -9.25
C THR A 86 0.93 5.81 -8.15
N THR A 87 0.83 4.61 -7.57
CA THR A 87 1.79 4.12 -6.56
C THR A 87 3.22 4.12 -7.12
N CYS A 88 3.42 3.52 -8.30
CA CYS A 88 4.70 3.46 -8.99
C CYS A 88 5.22 4.86 -9.33
N ALA A 89 4.39 5.71 -9.93
CA ALA A 89 4.76 7.09 -10.30
C ALA A 89 5.17 7.90 -9.06
N TYR A 90 4.41 7.82 -7.97
CA TYR A 90 4.70 8.54 -6.74
C TYR A 90 6.03 8.08 -6.13
N ILE A 91 6.25 6.77 -6.02
CA ILE A 91 7.50 6.20 -5.48
C ILE A 91 8.71 6.63 -6.34
N LEU A 92 8.59 6.57 -7.68
CA LEU A 92 9.63 7.02 -8.59
C LEU A 92 9.94 8.51 -8.43
N LEU A 93 8.92 9.36 -8.31
CA LEU A 93 9.10 10.79 -8.06
C LEU A 93 9.85 11.04 -6.74
N GLN A 94 9.55 10.30 -5.67
CA GLN A 94 10.28 10.42 -4.40
C GLN A 94 11.75 9.98 -4.55
N PHE A 95 12.01 8.90 -5.28
CA PHE A 95 13.38 8.48 -5.56
C PHE A 95 14.15 9.46 -6.46
N MET A 96 13.49 10.16 -7.38
CA MET A 96 14.16 11.19 -8.20
C MET A 96 14.54 12.40 -7.36
N LYS A 97 13.68 12.84 -6.43
CA LYS A 97 14.00 13.90 -5.46
C LYS A 97 15.19 13.54 -4.57
N LEU A 98 15.35 12.25 -4.23
CA LEU A 98 16.49 11.75 -3.46
C LEU A 98 17.83 11.92 -4.19
N SER A 99 17.85 11.87 -5.53
CA SER A 99 19.09 11.99 -6.32
C SER A 99 19.83 13.31 -6.09
N THR A 100 19.15 14.32 -5.53
CA THR A 100 19.66 15.66 -5.29
C THR A 100 20.10 15.90 -3.85
N GLN A 101 19.80 14.98 -2.92
CA GLN A 101 20.12 15.11 -1.49
C GLN A 101 20.87 13.87 -1.00
N GLU A 102 22.18 13.99 -0.79
CA GLU A 102 23.00 12.90 -0.24
C GLU A 102 22.62 12.60 1.21
N SER A 103 22.30 11.33 1.52
CA SER A 103 22.12 10.91 2.91
C SER A 103 22.02 9.39 3.10
N GLN A 104 22.41 8.94 4.30
CA GLN A 104 22.78 7.58 4.69
C GLN A 104 21.69 6.49 4.75
N ASP A 105 20.42 6.74 4.42
CA ASP A 105 19.41 5.68 4.24
C ASP A 105 18.30 6.11 3.25
N PRO A 106 18.30 5.59 2.01
CA PRO A 106 17.37 6.05 0.97
C PRO A 106 15.90 5.76 1.30
N MET A 107 15.62 4.66 2.03
CA MET A 107 14.25 4.29 2.38
C MET A 107 13.68 5.18 3.48
N TYR A 108 14.53 5.60 4.43
CA TYR A 108 14.16 6.59 5.44
C TYR A 108 13.65 7.89 4.80
N TYR A 109 14.35 8.37 3.77
CA TYR A 109 14.00 9.59 3.05
C TYR A 109 12.74 9.46 2.20
N VAL A 110 12.50 8.30 1.59
CA VAL A 110 11.26 8.08 0.83
C VAL A 110 10.06 8.08 1.78
N LEU A 111 10.16 7.39 2.91
CA LEU A 111 9.04 7.18 3.83
C LEU A 111 8.67 8.43 4.65
N LEU A 112 9.65 9.18 5.18
CA LEU A 112 9.38 10.32 6.07
C LEU A 112 9.25 11.64 5.31
N ARG A 113 8.22 12.42 5.63
CA ARG A 113 8.18 13.85 5.25
C ARG A 113 9.33 14.58 5.94
N HIS A 114 10.11 15.36 5.18
CA HIS A 114 11.09 16.26 5.76
C HIS A 114 10.33 17.45 6.36
N SER A 115 10.02 17.40 7.66
CA SER A 115 9.44 18.55 8.34
C SER A 115 10.56 19.49 8.76
N ASN A 116 10.50 20.74 8.29
CA ASN A 116 11.02 21.84 9.09
C ASN A 116 10.23 21.87 10.40
N LYS A 117 10.95 22.14 11.49
CA LYS A 117 10.58 21.88 12.88
C LYS A 117 9.44 22.78 13.40
N TYR A 118 8.24 22.71 12.83
CA TYR A 118 7.05 23.37 13.36
C TYR A 118 5.79 22.64 12.90
N ASP A 119 5.32 21.69 13.70
CA ASP A 119 3.87 21.62 13.89
C ASP A 119 3.57 21.13 15.31
N MET A 120 3.05 22.06 16.07
CA MET A 120 2.82 21.99 17.51
C MET A 120 1.51 21.23 17.75
N GLU A 121 1.62 20.14 18.50
CA GLU A 121 0.74 19.81 19.62
C GLU A 121 -0.74 20.22 19.49
N ASN A 122 -1.58 19.31 18.97
CA ASN A 122 -3.04 19.40 19.16
C ASN A 122 -3.49 18.40 20.24
N LYS A 123 -3.48 18.87 21.49
CA LYS A 123 -4.04 18.18 22.67
C LYS A 123 -5.56 18.39 22.69
N ASN A 124 -6.32 17.32 22.40
CA ASN A 124 -7.74 17.07 22.79
C ASN A 124 -8.62 16.44 21.70
N LYS A 125 -8.09 15.49 20.94
CA LYS A 125 -8.90 14.50 20.19
C LYS A 125 -8.29 13.12 20.45
N LEU A 126 -9.10 12.05 20.36
CA LEU A 126 -8.63 10.66 20.49
C LEU A 126 -7.26 10.50 19.86
N SER A 127 -6.35 9.83 20.57
CA SER A 127 -4.98 9.80 20.10
C SER A 127 -4.91 9.18 18.70
N PRO A 128 -4.16 9.77 17.77
CA PRO A 128 -4.26 9.46 16.35
C PRO A 128 -3.89 7.98 16.10
N VAL A 129 -3.01 7.42 16.92
CA VAL A 129 -2.67 5.98 16.99
C VAL A 129 -3.89 5.12 17.30
N TRP A 130 -4.74 5.53 18.24
CA TRP A 130 -5.94 4.79 18.64
C TRP A 130 -6.97 4.73 17.51
N ILE A 131 -7.18 5.85 16.81
CA ILE A 131 -8.05 5.91 15.62
C ILE A 131 -7.53 4.95 14.54
N ALA A 132 -6.22 4.96 14.27
CA ALA A 132 -5.62 4.06 13.29
C ALA A 132 -5.78 2.58 13.68
N ARG A 133 -5.64 2.23 14.96
CA ARG A 133 -5.86 0.84 15.44
C ARG A 133 -7.29 0.40 15.14
N VAL A 134 -8.27 1.19 15.53
CA VAL A 134 -9.70 0.88 15.30
C VAL A 134 -9.99 0.77 13.80
N LEU A 135 -9.49 1.70 12.99
CA LEU A 135 -9.70 1.71 11.55
C LEU A 135 -9.14 0.43 10.89
N PHE A 136 -7.86 0.13 11.09
CA PHE A 136 -7.24 -1.04 10.44
C PHE A 136 -7.78 -2.37 10.99
N SER A 137 -8.17 -2.43 12.27
CA SER A 137 -8.90 -3.60 12.80
C SER A 137 -10.26 -3.78 12.14
N ALA A 138 -11.03 -2.70 11.97
CA ALA A 138 -12.34 -2.75 11.29
C ALA A 138 -12.21 -3.15 9.82
N LEU A 139 -11.22 -2.60 9.10
CA LEU A 139 -10.96 -2.96 7.70
C LEU A 139 -10.51 -4.42 7.55
N GLY A 140 -9.67 -4.93 8.46
CA GLY A 140 -9.27 -6.33 8.46
C GLY A 140 -10.44 -7.29 8.71
N LEU A 141 -11.34 -6.94 9.63
CA LEU A 141 -12.57 -7.71 9.89
C LEU A 141 -13.54 -7.63 8.72
N LEU A 142 -13.66 -6.47 8.07
CA LEU A 142 -14.46 -6.31 6.86
C LEU A 142 -13.96 -7.27 5.77
N MET A 143 -12.65 -7.28 5.48
CA MET A 143 -12.07 -8.18 4.48
C MET A 143 -12.26 -9.66 4.84
N LEU A 144 -12.05 -10.02 6.11
CA LEU A 144 -12.28 -11.39 6.58
C LEU A 144 -13.74 -11.80 6.38
N GLY A 145 -14.67 -10.91 6.73
CA GLY A 145 -16.11 -11.12 6.53
C GLY A 145 -16.47 -11.27 5.05
N THR A 146 -15.93 -10.42 4.17
CA THR A 146 -16.17 -10.53 2.72
C THR A 146 -15.62 -11.82 2.15
N LEU A 147 -14.41 -12.23 2.56
CA LEU A 147 -13.78 -13.46 2.09
C LEU A 147 -14.55 -14.70 2.55
N LEU A 148 -14.96 -14.76 3.83
CA LEU A 148 -15.75 -15.87 4.34
C LEU A 148 -17.12 -15.93 3.66
N TYR A 149 -17.77 -14.78 3.49
CA TYR A 149 -19.05 -14.70 2.80
C TYR A 149 -18.94 -15.23 1.36
N THR A 150 -17.99 -14.72 0.56
CA THR A 150 -17.83 -15.18 -0.83
C THR A 150 -17.40 -16.64 -0.92
N LEU A 151 -16.56 -17.12 0.00
CA LEU A 151 -16.17 -18.52 0.02
C LEU A 151 -17.37 -19.45 0.30
N LEU A 152 -18.28 -19.04 1.20
CA LEU A 152 -19.46 -19.81 1.55
C LEU A 152 -20.55 -19.76 0.47
N THR A 153 -20.73 -18.62 -0.21
CA THR A 153 -21.78 -18.48 -1.22
C THR A 153 -21.34 -18.94 -2.61
N ASP A 154 -20.11 -18.62 -3.01
CA ASP A 154 -19.62 -18.82 -4.38
C ASP A 154 -18.59 -19.96 -4.50
N GLY A 155 -18.16 -20.55 -3.38
CA GLY A 155 -17.13 -21.59 -3.36
C GLY A 155 -15.73 -21.02 -3.56
N THR A 156 -14.81 -21.82 -4.09
CA THR A 156 -13.39 -21.44 -4.16
C THR A 156 -13.09 -20.40 -5.26
N PRO A 157 -12.07 -19.54 -5.06
CA PRO A 157 -11.65 -18.56 -6.08
C PRO A 157 -10.85 -19.16 -7.23
N PHE A 158 -10.36 -20.40 -7.09
CA PHE A 158 -9.45 -21.03 -8.05
C PHE A 158 -10.20 -21.65 -9.23
N ARG A 159 -10.84 -20.80 -10.02
CA ARG A 159 -11.58 -21.19 -11.24
C ARG A 159 -11.18 -20.29 -12.40
N THR A 160 -10.90 -20.90 -13.55
CA THR A 160 -10.49 -20.17 -14.77
C THR A 160 -11.59 -19.24 -15.28
N GLU A 161 -12.87 -19.59 -15.05
CA GLU A 161 -14.04 -18.78 -15.43
C GLU A 161 -14.06 -17.40 -14.77
N LEU A 162 -13.44 -17.26 -13.59
CA LEU A 162 -13.36 -15.98 -12.89
C LEU A 162 -12.27 -15.06 -13.45
N LEU A 163 -11.30 -15.60 -14.20
CA LEU A 163 -10.15 -14.86 -14.74
C LEU A 163 -10.52 -14.15 -16.05
N THR A 164 -11.53 -13.29 -15.99
CA THR A 164 -11.84 -12.37 -17.09
C THR A 164 -10.66 -11.42 -17.36
N PRO A 165 -10.58 -10.78 -18.54
CA PRO A 165 -9.52 -9.81 -18.84
C PRO A 165 -9.42 -8.70 -17.78
N TRP A 166 -10.56 -8.18 -17.33
CA TRP A 166 -10.61 -7.19 -16.25
C TRP A 166 -10.23 -7.75 -14.88
N MET A 167 -10.65 -8.97 -14.51
CA MET A 167 -10.21 -9.60 -13.26
C MET A 167 -8.68 -9.75 -13.24
N THR A 168 -8.11 -10.18 -14.38
CA THR A 168 -6.66 -10.33 -14.53
C THR A 168 -5.95 -8.98 -14.39
N ALA A 169 -6.47 -7.92 -15.02
CA ALA A 169 -5.92 -6.58 -14.89
C ALA A 169 -5.97 -6.06 -13.43
N THR A 170 -7.10 -6.27 -12.73
CA THR A 170 -7.25 -5.91 -11.32
C THR A 170 -6.31 -6.70 -10.41
N LEU A 171 -6.09 -7.98 -10.67
CA LEU A 171 -5.12 -8.79 -9.92
C LEU A 171 -3.68 -8.30 -10.15
N ILE A 172 -3.31 -7.98 -11.39
CA ILE A 172 -1.99 -7.39 -11.69
C ILE A 172 -1.82 -6.08 -10.89
N ASP A 173 -2.81 -5.20 -10.95
CA ASP A 173 -2.82 -3.93 -10.20
C ASP A 173 -2.64 -4.16 -8.69
N PHE A 174 -3.44 -5.07 -8.14
CA PHE A 174 -3.39 -5.49 -6.75
C PHE A 174 -1.99 -5.95 -6.34
N TYR A 175 -1.39 -6.88 -7.10
CA TYR A 175 -0.09 -7.43 -6.74
C TYR A 175 1.04 -6.41 -6.87
N ILE A 176 0.96 -5.43 -7.77
CA ILE A 176 1.94 -4.34 -7.81
C ILE A 176 1.88 -3.51 -6.52
N ASN A 177 0.69 -3.22 -6.01
CA ASN A 177 0.55 -2.56 -4.70
C ASN A 177 1.04 -3.45 -3.55
N VAL A 178 0.82 -4.77 -3.61
CA VAL A 178 1.40 -5.73 -2.64
C VAL A 178 2.93 -5.73 -2.70
N VAL A 179 3.55 -5.58 -3.87
CA VAL A 179 5.01 -5.41 -3.98
C VAL A 179 5.47 -4.14 -3.27
N ALA A 180 4.76 -3.02 -3.44
CA ALA A 180 5.08 -1.77 -2.74
C ALA A 180 5.04 -1.95 -1.21
N LEU A 181 3.99 -2.60 -0.69
CA LEU A 181 3.86 -2.93 0.73
C LEU A 181 4.95 -3.91 1.20
N SER A 182 5.29 -4.90 0.37
CA SER A 182 6.33 -5.89 0.66
C SER A 182 7.72 -5.27 0.78
N VAL A 183 8.05 -4.29 -0.08
CA VAL A 183 9.29 -3.51 0.02
C VAL A 183 9.35 -2.76 1.36
N TRP A 184 8.23 -2.18 1.80
CA TRP A 184 8.14 -1.53 3.11
C TRP A 184 8.31 -2.52 4.27
N VAL A 185 7.64 -3.68 4.23
CA VAL A 185 7.78 -4.74 5.24
C VAL A 185 9.22 -5.25 5.31
N ALA A 186 9.86 -5.51 4.16
CA ALA A 186 11.24 -5.98 4.10
C ALA A 186 12.23 -4.96 4.67
N TYR A 187 11.99 -3.66 4.47
CA TYR A 187 12.80 -2.61 5.09
C TYR A 187 12.62 -2.55 6.61
N LYS A 188 11.39 -2.74 7.08
CA LYS A 188 11.03 -2.56 8.49
C LYS A 188 11.45 -3.73 9.38
N GLU A 189 11.34 -4.96 8.88
CA GLU A 189 11.69 -6.16 9.63
C GLU A 189 13.20 -6.25 9.89
N SER A 190 13.58 -6.68 11.10
CA SER A 190 14.99 -6.85 11.45
C SER A 190 15.57 -8.17 10.97
N SER A 191 14.73 -9.19 10.79
CA SER A 191 15.12 -10.52 10.34
C SER A 191 14.57 -10.79 8.94
N TRP A 192 15.42 -11.31 8.05
CA TRP A 192 15.01 -11.68 6.69
C TRP A 192 13.95 -12.80 6.70
N ILE A 193 13.99 -13.69 7.70
CA ILE A 193 13.03 -14.79 7.84
C ILE A 193 11.65 -14.24 8.17
N THR A 194 11.55 -13.28 9.10
CA THR A 194 10.26 -12.68 9.44
C THR A 194 9.72 -11.85 8.28
N ALA A 195 10.59 -11.14 7.56
CA ALA A 195 10.22 -10.44 6.33
C ALA A 195 9.61 -11.38 5.29
N VAL A 196 10.28 -12.50 4.98
CA VAL A 196 9.79 -13.49 4.01
C VAL A 196 8.46 -14.09 4.45
N LEU A 197 8.30 -14.44 5.73
CA LEU A 197 7.03 -14.96 6.25
C LEU A 197 5.89 -13.94 6.09
N TRP A 198 6.13 -12.66 6.40
CA TRP A 198 5.12 -11.62 6.18
C TRP A 198 4.79 -11.40 4.71
N ILE A 199 5.77 -11.46 3.82
CA ILE A 199 5.54 -11.33 2.38
C ILE A 199 4.71 -12.50 1.86
N ILE A 200 4.98 -13.74 2.31
CA ILE A 200 4.14 -14.89 1.97
C ILE A 200 2.70 -14.66 2.44
N PHE A 201 2.50 -14.19 3.68
CA PHE A 201 1.17 -13.87 4.18
C PHE A 201 0.48 -12.73 3.42
N LEU A 202 1.22 -11.72 2.93
CA LEU A 202 0.67 -10.64 2.10
C LEU A 202 0.19 -11.17 0.75
N ILE A 203 0.96 -12.08 0.14
CA ILE A 203 0.58 -12.70 -1.14
C ILE A 203 -0.63 -13.62 -0.96
N CYS A 204 -0.70 -14.39 0.13
CA CYS A 204 -1.77 -15.37 0.34
C CYS A 204 -3.08 -14.76 0.85
N PHE A 205 -3.02 -13.77 1.74
CA PHE A 205 -4.20 -13.23 2.45
C PHE A 205 -4.45 -11.74 2.20
N GLY A 206 -3.63 -11.11 1.36
CA GLY A 206 -3.85 -9.73 0.92
C GLY A 206 -3.93 -8.74 2.08
N SER A 207 -4.98 -7.93 2.06
CA SER A 207 -5.21 -6.84 3.01
C SER A 207 -5.50 -7.27 4.44
N ILE A 208 -5.93 -8.51 4.68
CA ILE A 208 -6.05 -9.04 6.05
C ILE A 208 -4.68 -9.00 6.73
N THR A 209 -3.65 -9.49 6.03
CA THR A 209 -2.27 -9.45 6.52
C THR A 209 -1.76 -8.02 6.66
N THR A 210 -2.04 -7.14 5.70
CA THR A 210 -1.67 -5.72 5.78
C THR A 210 -2.24 -5.08 7.03
N CYS A 211 -3.52 -5.32 7.33
CA CYS A 211 -4.19 -4.79 8.51
C CYS A 211 -3.59 -5.36 9.80
N ILE A 212 -3.39 -6.69 9.89
CA ILE A 212 -2.76 -7.33 11.05
C ILE A 212 -1.35 -6.78 11.27
N TYR A 213 -0.57 -6.61 10.21
CA TYR A 213 0.78 -6.07 10.29
C TYR A 213 0.77 -4.64 10.83
N ILE A 214 -0.08 -3.76 10.27
CA ILE A 214 -0.19 -2.36 10.71
C ILE A 214 -0.67 -2.28 12.16
N VAL A 215 -1.70 -3.04 12.55
CA VAL A 215 -2.21 -3.07 13.94
C VAL A 215 -1.12 -3.57 14.89
N ARG A 216 -0.41 -4.65 14.57
CA ARG A 216 0.72 -5.14 15.38
C ARG A 216 1.77 -4.05 15.59
N GLN A 217 2.06 -3.28 14.56
CA GLN A 217 3.04 -2.21 14.62
C GLN A 217 2.54 -1.00 15.42
N LEU A 218 1.25 -0.68 15.31
CA LEU A 218 0.59 0.35 16.11
C LEU A 218 0.50 -0.02 17.59
N LEU A 219 0.35 -1.30 17.95
CA LEU A 219 0.34 -1.77 19.34
C LEU A 219 1.70 -1.57 20.03
N GLY A 220 2.78 -1.56 19.27
CA GLY A 220 4.13 -1.26 19.77
C GLY A 220 4.43 0.23 19.97
N LEU A 221 3.45 1.12 19.76
CA LEU A 221 3.57 2.57 19.99
C LEU A 221 2.76 2.99 21.22
N ALA A 222 3.27 3.96 21.99
CA ALA A 222 2.49 4.58 23.05
C ALA A 222 1.35 5.42 22.42
N SER A 223 0.24 5.57 23.13
CA SER A 223 -0.91 6.31 22.61
C SER A 223 -0.58 7.76 22.25
N GLN A 224 0.46 8.36 22.87
CA GLN A 224 0.88 9.75 22.63
C GLN A 224 1.91 9.89 21.49
N ASP A 225 2.41 8.78 20.96
CA ASP A 225 3.41 8.79 19.90
C ASP A 225 2.82 9.23 18.55
N PRO A 226 3.59 9.92 17.69
CA PRO A 226 3.12 10.28 16.37
C PRO A 226 2.99 9.05 15.45
N ILE A 227 1.88 8.97 14.68
CA ILE A 227 1.57 7.82 13.80
C ILE A 227 2.71 7.51 12.82
N TYR A 228 3.43 8.52 12.32
CA TYR A 228 4.47 8.31 11.30
C TYR A 228 5.61 7.40 11.79
N LEU A 229 5.76 7.19 13.11
CA LEU A 229 6.71 6.21 13.65
C LEU A 229 6.42 4.78 13.24
N VAL A 230 5.18 4.48 12.80
CA VAL A 230 4.84 3.20 12.16
C VAL A 230 5.64 2.98 10.89
N LEU A 231 6.11 4.03 10.20
CA LEU A 231 6.85 3.85 8.96
C LEU A 231 8.32 3.44 9.20
N LEU A 232 8.85 3.64 10.41
CA LEU A 232 10.27 3.50 10.71
C LEU A 232 10.66 2.13 11.29
N LYS A 233 11.93 1.78 11.08
CA LYS A 233 12.58 0.61 11.67
C LYS A 233 12.78 0.80 13.17
N GLY A 234 12.68 -0.31 13.92
CA GLY A 234 12.81 -0.33 15.38
C GLY A 234 14.09 0.33 15.94
N GLY A 235 15.21 0.22 15.24
CA GLY A 235 16.50 0.81 15.63
C GLY A 235 16.56 2.34 15.46
N SER A 236 15.93 2.87 14.41
CA SER A 236 15.89 4.31 14.13
C SER A 236 14.97 5.08 15.09
N ARG A 237 14.06 4.37 15.80
CA ARG A 237 13.20 4.95 16.85
C ARG A 237 13.95 5.33 18.13
N LYS A 238 15.16 4.78 18.36
CA LYS A 238 15.98 5.06 19.56
C LYS A 238 16.94 6.25 19.39
N GLN A 239 17.01 6.82 18.18
CA GLN A 239 17.92 7.92 17.84
C GLN A 239 17.20 9.28 17.71
N MET A 240 15.87 9.31 17.92
CA MET A 240 15.07 10.51 18.15
C MET A 240 14.75 10.62 19.63
#